data_AF-A0A9X5AS44-F1
#
_entry.id   AF-A0A9X5AS44-F1
#
_cell.length_a   1.000
_cell.length_b   1.000
_cell.length_c   1.000
_cell.angle_alpha   90.00
_cell.angle_beta   90.00
_cell.angle_gamma   90.00
#
_symmetry.space_group_name_H-M   'P 1'
#
loop_
_entity.id
_entity.type
_entity.pdbx_description
1 polymer ?
#
loop_
_entity_poly.entity_id
_entity_poly.type
_entity_poly.pdbx_seq_one_letter_code
_entity_poly.pdbx_strand_id
1 'polypeptide(L)'
;MLEFLSFLSTLLTLYVYVLIAAAVLSWLIAFNVVNTRNQAVSTIGEFLYRITEPVLRPIRRMMPDLGGIDISPVIVILAIFFIQSVVLQNLAKAFY
;
A
#
# COMPACT_ATOMS: atom_id res chain seq x y z
N MET A 1 -23.53 -10.94 -6.42
CA MET A 1 -22.33 -10.49 -7.16
C MET A 1 -21.87 -9.11 -6.71
N LEU A 2 -22.76 -8.11 -6.67
CA LEU A 2 -22.42 -6.72 -6.29
C LEU A 2 -21.84 -6.60 -4.87
N GLU A 3 -22.43 -7.28 -3.87
CA GLU A 3 -21.93 -7.28 -2.49
C GLU A 3 -20.48 -7.79 -2.38
N PHE A 4 -20.13 -8.80 -3.18
CA PHE A 4 -18.77 -9.33 -3.22
C PHE A 4 -17.78 -8.28 -3.78
N LEU A 5 -18.16 -7.55 -4.83
CA LEU A 5 -17.32 -6.46 -5.37
C LEU A 5 -17.15 -5.32 -4.37
N SER A 6 -18.20 -4.99 -3.61
CA SER A 6 -18.15 -4.00 -2.53
C SER A 6 -17.21 -4.43 -1.40
N PHE A 7 -17.30 -5.70 -0.98
CA PHE A 7 -16.40 -6.27 0.00
C PHE A 7 -14.94 -6.25 -0.47
N LEU A 8 -14.68 -6.64 -1.73
CA LEU A 8 -13.34 -6.57 -2.32
C LEU A 8 -12.81 -5.13 -2.35
N SER A 9 -13.65 -4.16 -2.73
CA SER A 9 -13.28 -2.74 -2.68
C SER A 9 -12.90 -2.30 -1.26
N THR A 10 -13.61 -2.78 -0.24
CA THR A 10 -13.29 -2.50 1.17
C THR A 10 -11.93 -3.07 1.57
N LEU A 11 -11.60 -4.30 1.16
CA LEU A 11 -10.29 -4.90 1.42
C LEU A 11 -9.15 -4.12 0.75
N LEU A 12 -9.36 -3.65 -0.48
CA LEU A 12 -8.40 -2.80 -1.18
C LEU A 12 -8.17 -1.47 -0.44
N THR A 13 -9.23 -0.84 0.06
CA THR A 13 -9.14 0.37 0.89
C THR A 13 -8.36 0.11 2.19
N LEU A 14 -8.60 -1.02 2.86
CA LEU A 14 -7.84 -1.40 4.04
C LEU A 14 -6.34 -1.54 3.72
N TYR A 15 -6.03 -2.17 2.59
CA TYR A 15 -4.64 -2.32 2.14
C TYR A 15 -3.98 -0.96 1.81
N VAL A 16 -4.74 0.01 1.28
CA VAL A 16 -4.25 1.40 1.11
C VAL A 16 -3.85 2.02 2.45
N TYR A 17 -4.62 1.82 3.53
CA TYR A 17 -4.21 2.30 4.85
C TYR A 17 -2.93 1.64 5.36
N VAL A 18 -2.74 0.34 5.09
CA VAL A 18 -1.49 -0.36 5.42
C VAL A 18 -0.30 0.23 4.65
N LEU A 19 -0.47 0.51 3.35
CA LEU A 19 0.56 1.16 2.54
C LEU A 19 0.91 2.56 3.05
N ILE A 20 -0.09 3.35 3.44
CA ILE A 20 0.12 4.68 4.03
C ILE A 20 0.86 4.55 5.36
N ALA A 21 0.46 3.62 6.23
CA ALA A 21 1.14 3.38 7.50
C ALA A 21 2.61 2.97 7.29
N ALA A 22 2.88 2.10 6.32
CA ALA A 22 4.24 1.70 5.96
C ALA A 22 5.07 2.88 5.44
N ALA A 23 4.51 3.69 4.53
CA ALA A 23 5.19 4.87 3.99
C ALA A 23 5.49 5.91 5.08
N VAL A 24 4.49 6.23 5.92
CA VAL A 24 4.66 7.17 7.03
C VAL A 24 5.72 6.67 8.02
N LEU A 25 5.66 5.39 8.42
CA LEU A 25 6.66 4.83 9.32
C LEU A 25 8.07 4.87 8.70
N SER A 26 8.19 4.61 7.40
CA SER A 26 9.48 4.70 6.70
C SER A 26 10.06 6.12 6.76
N TRP A 27 9.23 7.16 6.61
CA TRP A 27 9.66 8.55 6.76
C TRP A 27 9.99 8.92 8.20
N LEU A 28 9.19 8.48 9.16
CA LEU A 28 9.49 8.70 10.58
C LEU A 28 10.84 8.11 10.97
N ILE A 29 11.20 6.93 10.43
CA ILE A 29 12.51 6.32 10.64
C ILE A 29 13.60 7.10 9.89
N ALA A 30 13.40 7.40 8.60
CA ALA A 30 14.38 8.09 7.76
C ALA A 30 14.76 9.49 8.27
N PHE A 31 13.78 10.23 8.80
CA PHE A 31 13.99 11.55 9.40
C PHE A 31 14.35 11.52 10.88
N ASN A 32 14.68 10.35 11.44
CA ASN A 32 15.06 10.15 12.84
C ASN A 32 13.99 10.63 13.86
N VAL A 33 12.72 10.65 13.47
CA VAL A 33 11.60 10.98 14.36
C VAL A 33 11.32 9.82 15.33
N VAL A 34 11.47 8.59 14.85
CA VAL A 34 11.35 7.37 15.66
C VAL A 34 12.58 6.48 15.51
N ASN A 35 12.88 5.70 16.54
CA ASN A 35 14.06 4.85 16.58
C ASN A 35 13.66 3.36 16.51
N THR A 36 14.24 2.62 15.58
CA THR A 36 14.02 1.18 15.39
C THR A 36 14.56 0.32 16.53
N ARG A 37 15.40 0.86 17.43
CA ARG A 37 15.80 0.20 18.69
C ARG A 37 14.62 0.04 19.65
N ASN A 38 13.55 0.82 19.48
CA ASN A 38 12.32 0.60 20.23
C ASN A 38 11.61 -0.66 19.69
N GLN A 39 11.37 -1.63 20.57
CA GLN A 39 10.76 -2.91 20.18
C GLN A 39 9.41 -2.75 19.50
N ALA A 40 8.56 -1.80 19.93
CA ALA A 40 7.26 -1.58 19.30
C ALA A 40 7.41 -1.06 17.87
N VAL A 41 8.31 -0.10 17.64
CA VAL A 41 8.61 0.45 16.30
C VAL A 41 9.14 -0.65 15.38
N SER A 42 10.08 -1.47 15.86
CA SER A 42 10.64 -2.59 15.09
C SER A 42 9.57 -3.61 14.71
N THR A 43 8.74 -4.05 15.67
CA THR A 43 7.70 -5.06 15.42
C THR A 43 6.64 -4.54 14.45
N ILE A 44 6.19 -3.29 14.61
CA ILE A 44 5.21 -2.67 13.69
C ILE A 44 5.84 -2.53 12.29
N GLY A 45 7.09 -2.07 12.21
CA GLY A 45 7.80 -1.93 10.94
C GLY A 45 7.97 -3.25 10.21
N GLU A 46 8.35 -4.32 10.91
CA GLU A 46 8.49 -5.65 10.32
C GLU A 46 7.14 -6.20 9.84
N PHE A 47 6.07 -6.01 10.61
CA PHE A 47 4.72 -6.40 10.21
C PHE A 47 4.28 -5.70 8.92
N LEU A 48 4.43 -4.37 8.87
CA LEU A 48 4.09 -3.57 7.69
C LEU A 48 4.94 -3.96 6.48
N TYR A 49 6.24 -4.17 6.69
CA TYR A 49 7.15 -4.64 5.64
C TYR A 49 6.70 -5.99 5.07
N ARG A 50 6.45 -7.00 5.93
CA ARG A 50 6.05 -8.34 5.48
C ARG A 50 4.74 -8.35 4.70
N ILE A 51 3.79 -7.50 5.05
CA ILE A 51 2.50 -7.40 4.33
C ILE A 51 2.66 -6.69 3.00
N THR A 52 3.45 -5.62 2.95
CA THR A 52 3.52 -4.75 1.77
C THR A 52 4.57 -5.18 0.75
N GLU A 53 5.65 -5.82 1.19
CA GLU A 53 6.79 -6.17 0.33
C GLU A 53 6.44 -7.05 -0.88
N PRO A 54 5.55 -8.07 -0.80
CA PRO A 54 5.18 -8.85 -1.98
C PRO A 54 4.66 -8.00 -3.15
N VAL A 55 4.01 -6.87 -2.86
CA VAL A 55 3.47 -5.94 -3.86
C VAL A 55 4.44 -4.80 -4.15
N LEU A 56 5.11 -4.25 -3.13
CA LEU A 56 6.01 -3.12 -3.30
C LEU A 56 7.33 -3.51 -3.99
N ARG A 57 7.90 -4.69 -3.69
CA ARG A 57 9.17 -5.15 -4.26
C ARG A 57 9.20 -5.16 -5.79
N PRO A 58 8.23 -5.76 -6.51
CA PRO A 58 8.25 -5.73 -7.97
C PRO A 58 8.13 -4.32 -8.52
N ILE A 59 7.30 -3.46 -7.92
CA ILE A 59 7.15 -2.06 -8.33
C ILE A 59 8.45 -1.30 -8.13
N ARG A 60 9.07 -1.43 -6.94
CA ARG A 60 10.34 -0.77 -6.58
C ARG A 60 11.47 -1.14 -7.54
N ARG A 61 11.51 -2.39 -8.02
CA ARG A 61 12.50 -2.86 -9.01
C ARG A 61 12.34 -2.23 -10.40
N MET A 62 11.15 -1.73 -10.72
CA MET A 62 10.86 -1.08 -12.00
C MET A 62 11.10 0.44 -11.96
N MET A 63 11.27 1.01 -10.76
CA MET A 63 11.50 2.45 -10.60
C MET A 63 12.97 2.82 -10.86
N PRO A 64 13.24 4.01 -11.40
CA PRO A 64 14.58 4.58 -11.37
C PRO A 64 15.02 4.85 -9.92
N ASP A 65 16.32 5.04 -9.71
CA ASP A 65 16.82 5.48 -8.40
C ASP A 65 16.37 6.93 -8.14
N LEU A 66 15.59 7.13 -7.07
CA LEU A 66 15.00 8.41 -6.68
C LEU A 66 15.69 9.03 -5.47
N GLY A 67 16.95 8.68 -5.22
CA GLY A 67 17.72 9.29 -4.13
C GLY A 67 17.26 8.82 -2.74
N GLY A 68 16.90 7.54 -2.62
CA GLY A 68 16.59 6.90 -1.34
C GLY A 68 15.15 7.08 -0.84
N ILE A 69 14.28 7.80 -1.56
CA ILE A 69 12.84 7.87 -1.24
C ILE A 69 12.09 6.79 -2.00
N ASP A 70 11.42 5.89 -1.27
CA ASP A 70 10.58 4.87 -1.88
C ASP A 70 9.20 5.42 -2.24
N ILE A 71 8.98 5.73 -3.52
CA ILE A 71 7.66 6.15 -4.03
C ILE A 71 6.76 4.98 -4.44
N SER A 72 7.22 3.73 -4.32
CA SER A 72 6.42 2.56 -4.72
C SER A 72 5.06 2.46 -4.02
N PRO A 73 4.88 2.89 -2.75
CA PRO A 73 3.55 2.91 -2.13
C PRO A 73 2.57 3.80 -2.88
N VAL A 74 3.02 4.97 -3.37
CA VAL A 74 2.17 5.90 -4.14
C VAL A 74 1.69 5.25 -5.43
N ILE A 75 2.59 4.58 -6.15
CA ILE A 75 2.26 3.88 -7.40
C ILE A 75 1.22 2.78 -7.14
N VAL A 76 1.39 1.99 -6.08
CA VAL A 76 0.43 0.93 -5.73
C VAL A 76 -0.92 1.52 -5.32
N ILE A 77 -0.95 2.61 -4.57
CA ILE A 77 -2.21 3.29 -4.19
C ILE A 77 -2.94 3.78 -5.44
N LEU A 78 -2.24 4.39 -6.40
CA LEU A 78 -2.83 4.83 -7.66
C LEU A 78 -3.39 3.66 -8.47
N ALA A 79 -2.68 2.53 -8.51
CA ALA A 79 -3.16 1.31 -9.17
C ALA A 79 -4.41 0.76 -8.49
N ILE A 80 -4.48 0.78 -7.16
CA ILE A 80 -5.67 0.36 -6.40
C ILE A 80 -6.86 1.28 -6.70
N PHE A 81 -6.66 2.59 -6.71
CA PHE A 81 -7.72 3.54 -7.09
C PHE A 81 -8.21 3.32 -8.51
N PHE A 82 -7.31 3.01 -9.46
CA PHE A 82 -7.71 2.63 -10.80
C PHE A 82 -8.57 1.35 -10.81
N ILE A 83 -8.15 0.32 -10.07
CA ILE A 83 -8.93 -0.93 -9.96
C ILE A 83 -10.33 -0.65 -9.37
N GLN A 84 -10.42 0.13 -8.30
CA GLN A 84 -11.70 0.42 -7.66
C GLN A 84 -12.62 1.29 -8.53
N SER A 85 -12.09 2.36 -9.13
CA SER A 85 -12.88 3.35 -9.88
C SER A 85 -13.22 2.91 -11.30
N VAL A 86 -12.35 2.14 -11.95
CA VAL A 86 -12.54 1.73 -13.34
C VAL A 86 -12.95 0.27 -13.41
N VAL A 87 -12.13 -0.64 -12.89
CA VAL A 87 -12.33 -2.09 -13.08
C VAL A 87 -13.56 -2.58 -12.33
N LEU A 88 -13.64 -2.35 -11.02
CA LEU A 88 -14.75 -2.83 -10.20
C LEU A 88 -16.07 -2.16 -10.56
N GLN A 89 -16.06 -0.84 -10.86
CA GLN A 89 -17.28 -0.14 -11.28
C GLN A 89 -17.81 -0.66 -12.63
N ASN A 90 -16.94 -0.88 -13.61
CA ASN A 90 -17.38 -1.41 -14.91
C ASN A 90 -17.89 -2.85 -14.80
N LEU A 91 -17.24 -3.68 -13.99
CA LEU A 91 -17.73 -5.03 -13.70
C LEU A 91 -19.10 -4.97 -13.02
N ALA A 92 -19.28 -4.12 -12.01
CA ALA A 92 -20.56 -3.95 -11.35
C ALA A 92 -21.67 -3.55 -12.34
N LYS A 93 -21.41 -2.57 -13.21
CA LYS A 93 -22.34 -2.12 -14.27
C LYS A 93 -22.75 -3.26 -15.21
N ALA A 94 -21.85 -4.18 -15.55
CA ALA A 94 -22.13 -5.30 -16.44
C ALA A 94 -23.04 -6.38 -15.83
N PHE A 95 -23.25 -6.37 -14.51
CA PHE A 95 -24.17 -7.26 -13.81
C PHE A 95 -25.56 -6.65 -13.56
N TYR A 96 -25.79 -5.42 -14.06
CA TYR A 96 -27.12 -4.81 -14.19
C TYR A 96 -27.61 -4.96 -15.63
#